data_AF-A0A1N6KL96-F1
#
_entry.id   AF-A0A1N6KL96-F1
#
_cell.length_a   1.000
_cell.length_b   1.000
_cell.length_c   1.000
_cell.angle_alpha   90.00
_cell.angle_beta   90.00
_cell.angle_gamma   90.00
#
_symmetry.space_group_name_H-M   'P 1'
#
loop_
_entity.id
_entity.type
_entity.pdbx_description
1 polymer ?
#
loop_
_entity_poly.entity_id
_entity_poly.type
_entity_poly.pdbx_seq_one_letter_code
_entity_poly.pdbx_strand_id
1 'polypeptide(L)'
;MQGLINRAIECFLRDTYGNDSWACVARAAGADPGGFEPMMTYDDSVTEALIAAACRQVDVPRDMLLEDLGTFLVSGGSLEAVRRLMRFGGETFEEFLFSLDDLPDRVRLAVPDLHLPDLELAEGADSGYRLFCLGGWPGVELVLLGMLRAMADDYGALAVLDLVDRAPGRATLKIALLDARFHEGRSFSLAVQG
;
A
#
# COMPACT_ATOMS: atom_id res chain seq x y z
N MET A 1 -14.14 6.10 6.26
CA MET A 1 -12.87 5.34 6.13
C MET A 1 -12.80 4.22 7.15
N GLN A 2 -12.33 3.03 6.75
CA GLN A 2 -12.16 1.91 7.68
C GLN A 2 -10.95 2.14 8.60
N GLY A 3 -11.11 1.85 9.89
CA GLY A 3 -10.11 2.06 10.94
C GLY A 3 -8.79 1.38 10.69
N LEU A 4 -8.80 0.26 9.95
CA LEU A 4 -7.59 -0.42 9.49
C LEU A 4 -6.64 0.49 8.69
N ILE A 5 -7.18 1.41 7.88
CA ILE A 5 -6.37 2.37 7.10
C ILE A 5 -5.67 3.36 8.04
N ASN A 6 -6.43 3.94 8.98
CA ASN A 6 -5.87 4.86 9.96
C ASN A 6 -4.87 4.16 10.88
N ARG A 7 -5.12 2.89 11.23
CA ARG A 7 -4.20 2.07 11.99
C ARG A 7 -2.91 1.79 11.21
N ALA A 8 -2.99 1.55 9.90
CA ALA A 8 -1.80 1.37 9.08
C ALA A 8 -0.94 2.65 9.04
N ILE A 9 -1.57 3.82 8.88
CA ILE A 9 -0.87 5.12 8.96
C ILE A 9 -0.24 5.32 10.33
N GLU A 10 -0.95 4.99 11.41
CA GLU A 10 -0.42 5.04 12.76
C GLU A 10 0.82 4.16 12.93
N CYS A 11 0.75 2.88 12.53
CA CYS A 11 1.88 1.95 12.61
C CYS A 11 3.07 2.48 11.80
N PHE A 12 2.83 2.96 10.57
CA PHE A 12 3.86 3.58 9.74
C PHE A 12 4.56 4.73 10.45
N LEU A 13 3.78 5.65 11.03
CA LEU A 13 4.34 6.82 11.70
C LEU A 13 5.14 6.46 12.95
N ARG A 14 4.63 5.51 13.76
CA ARG A 14 5.32 5.06 14.97
C ARG A 14 6.60 4.30 14.65
N ASP A 15 6.56 3.40 13.69
CA ASP A 15 7.70 2.53 13.36
C ASP A 15 8.79 3.30 12.60
N THR A 16 8.41 4.28 11.77
CA THR A 16 9.35 5.06 10.95
C THR A 16 9.86 6.31 11.66
N TYR A 17 9.00 7.04 12.36
CA TYR A 17 9.31 8.35 12.96
C TYR A 17 9.18 8.40 14.48
N GLY A 18 8.81 7.30 15.13
CA GLY A 18 8.73 7.18 16.58
C GLY A 18 7.40 7.65 17.20
N ASN A 19 7.18 7.23 18.44
CA ASN A 19 5.94 7.50 19.18
C ASN A 19 5.68 9.00 19.42
N ASP A 20 6.72 9.81 19.59
CA ASP A 20 6.57 11.25 19.82
C ASP A 20 6.05 11.97 18.56
N SER A 21 6.58 11.59 17.39
CA SER A 21 6.11 12.10 16.10
C SER A 21 4.64 11.73 15.89
N TRP A 22 4.29 10.45 16.11
CA TRP A 22 2.91 9.99 16.09
C TRP A 22 1.99 10.80 17.02
N ALA A 23 2.37 11.00 18.28
CA ALA A 23 1.56 11.74 19.24
C ALA A 23 1.35 13.23 18.84
N CYS A 24 2.32 13.84 18.17
CA CYS A 24 2.17 15.18 17.59
C CYS A 24 1.18 15.17 16.42
N VAL A 25 1.32 14.22 15.49
CA VAL A 25 0.40 14.06 14.35
C VAL A 25 -1.03 13.81 14.80
N ALA A 26 -1.25 12.86 15.71
CA ALA A 26 -2.57 12.51 16.22
C ALA A 26 -3.27 13.73 16.83
N ARG A 27 -2.57 14.48 17.70
CA ARG A 27 -3.12 15.72 18.30
C ARG A 27 -3.42 16.79 17.25
N ALA A 28 -2.54 16.99 16.28
CA ALA A 28 -2.74 17.96 15.21
C ALA A 28 -3.90 17.60 14.27
N ALA A 29 -4.21 16.31 14.14
CA ALA A 29 -5.34 15.79 13.38
C ALA A 29 -6.64 15.70 14.20
N GLY A 30 -6.61 16.00 15.50
CA GLY A 30 -7.76 15.83 16.40
C GLY A 30 -8.09 14.36 16.73
N ALA A 31 -7.14 13.45 16.53
CA ALA A 31 -7.26 12.03 16.86
C ALA A 31 -6.68 11.72 18.25
N ASP A 32 -7.07 10.58 18.82
CA ASP A 32 -6.51 10.08 20.08
C ASP A 32 -5.07 9.57 19.86
N PRO A 33 -4.05 10.07 20.59
CA PRO A 33 -2.71 9.51 20.56
C PRO A 33 -2.63 8.02 20.95
N GLY A 34 -3.65 7.50 21.62
CA GLY A 34 -3.83 6.08 21.92
C GLY A 34 -3.93 5.20 20.68
N GLY A 35 -4.40 5.74 19.56
CA GLY A 35 -4.46 5.04 18.27
C GLY A 35 -5.86 4.85 17.73
N PHE A 36 -5.94 4.02 16.68
CA PHE A 36 -7.19 3.69 15.99
C PHE A 36 -7.59 2.23 16.22
N GLU A 37 -8.90 2.01 16.42
CA GLU A 37 -9.49 0.68 16.50
C GLU A 37 -9.71 0.12 15.09
N PRO A 38 -9.05 -1.00 14.70
CA PRO A 38 -9.03 -1.45 13.31
C PRO A 38 -10.41 -1.78 12.71
N MET A 39 -11.33 -2.26 13.56
CA MET A 39 -12.65 -2.73 13.17
C MET A 39 -13.74 -1.65 13.25
N MET A 40 -13.37 -0.42 13.61
CA MET A 40 -14.29 0.73 13.59
C MET A 40 -14.23 1.47 12.26
N THR A 41 -15.28 2.21 11.96
CA THR A 41 -15.32 3.16 10.83
C THR A 41 -15.21 4.57 11.37
N TYR A 42 -14.46 5.41 10.66
CA TYR A 42 -14.21 6.81 10.97
C TYR A 42 -14.63 7.68 9.80
N ASP A 43 -14.90 8.96 10.02
CA ASP A 43 -15.13 9.91 8.92
C ASP A 43 -13.87 10.03 8.05
N ASP A 44 -14.06 10.18 6.74
CA ASP A 44 -12.93 10.33 5.79
C ASP A 44 -12.08 11.56 6.11
N SER A 45 -12.70 12.60 6.69
CA SER A 45 -12.02 13.81 7.15
C SER A 45 -10.95 13.53 8.21
N VAL A 46 -11.09 12.47 9.01
CA VAL A 46 -10.08 12.07 10.02
C VAL A 46 -8.83 11.56 9.32
N THR A 47 -8.98 10.69 8.32
CA THR A 47 -7.85 10.17 7.54
C THR A 47 -7.14 11.28 6.78
N GLU A 48 -7.91 12.19 6.16
CA GLU A 48 -7.35 13.35 5.46
C GLU A 48 -6.60 14.31 6.40
N ALA A 49 -7.16 14.59 7.58
CA ALA A 49 -6.50 15.40 8.60
C ALA A 49 -5.21 14.73 9.09
N LEU A 50 -5.23 13.41 9.27
CA LEU A 50 -4.09 12.62 9.70
C LEU A 50 -2.94 12.67 8.69
N ILE A 51 -3.24 12.43 7.41
CA ILE A 51 -2.25 12.51 6.32
C ILE A 51 -1.68 13.94 6.23
N ALA A 52 -2.54 14.96 6.28
CA ALA A 52 -2.09 16.35 6.20
C ALA A 52 -1.21 16.75 7.40
N ALA A 53 -1.54 16.27 8.61
CA ALA A 53 -0.73 16.49 9.80
C ALA A 53 0.61 15.74 9.73
N ALA A 54 0.62 14.50 9.24
CA ALA A 54 1.83 13.73 9.00
C ALA A 54 2.78 14.45 8.03
N CYS A 55 2.29 14.88 6.86
CA CYS A 55 3.08 15.62 5.88
C CYS A 55 3.78 16.84 6.49
N ARG A 56 3.07 17.62 7.32
CA ARG A 56 3.64 18.78 8.01
C ARG A 56 4.66 18.40 9.09
N GLN A 57 4.43 17.30 9.81
CA GLN A 57 5.30 16.88 10.90
C GLN A 57 6.64 16.34 10.39
N VAL A 58 6.63 15.58 9.30
CA VAL A 58 7.84 14.95 8.74
C VAL A 58 8.45 15.73 7.58
N ASP A 59 7.82 16.85 7.19
CA ASP A 59 8.27 17.76 6.12
C ASP A 59 8.46 17.07 4.75
N VAL A 60 7.48 16.27 4.35
CA VAL A 60 7.46 15.62 3.03
C VAL A 60 6.15 15.89 2.28
N PRO A 61 6.17 15.93 0.94
CA PRO A 61 4.95 16.03 0.14
C PRO A 61 4.02 14.83 0.38
N ARG A 62 2.70 15.06 0.25
CA ARG A 62 1.68 14.00 0.38
C ARG A 62 1.99 12.78 -0.47
N ASP A 63 2.37 13.01 -1.73
CA ASP A 63 2.59 11.91 -2.67
C ASP A 63 3.72 10.98 -2.21
N MET A 64 4.82 11.56 -1.73
CA MET A 64 5.94 10.82 -1.14
C MET A 64 5.52 10.06 0.12
N LEU A 65 4.77 10.70 1.03
CA LEU A 65 4.30 10.04 2.26
C LEU A 65 3.42 8.82 1.94
N LEU A 66 2.55 8.92 0.93
CA LEU A 66 1.64 7.83 0.55
C LEU A 66 2.38 6.69 -0.18
N GLU A 67 3.37 7.00 -1.01
CA GLU A 67 4.26 6.00 -1.58
C GLU A 67 5.04 5.27 -0.46
N ASP A 68 5.63 5.99 0.48
CA ASP A 68 6.37 5.42 1.62
C ASP A 68 5.45 4.55 2.50
N LEU A 69 4.21 4.98 2.73
CA LEU A 69 3.20 4.16 3.41
C LEU A 69 2.97 2.85 2.67
N GLY A 70 2.81 2.90 1.33
CA GLY A 70 2.67 1.73 0.48
C GLY A 70 3.83 0.74 0.62
N THR A 71 5.06 1.25 0.57
CA THR A 71 6.26 0.45 0.81
C THR A 71 6.26 -0.15 2.22
N PHE A 72 5.93 0.63 3.25
CA PHE A 72 5.90 0.18 4.64
C PHE A 72 4.93 -1.00 4.84
N LEU A 73 3.75 -0.98 4.20
CA LEU A 73 2.75 -2.05 4.32
C LEU A 73 3.31 -3.45 4.03
N VAL A 74 4.31 -3.56 3.15
CA VAL A 74 4.88 -4.85 2.72
C VAL A 74 6.36 -5.03 3.07
N SER A 75 7.00 -4.05 3.70
CA SER A 75 8.43 -4.12 4.05
C SER A 75 8.75 -5.09 5.19
N GLY A 76 7.77 -5.38 6.06
CA GLY A 76 7.92 -6.28 7.21
C GLY A 76 7.77 -5.56 8.55
N GLY A 77 7.61 -6.31 9.64
CA GLY A 77 7.33 -5.76 10.98
C GLY A 77 5.84 -5.83 11.34
N SER A 78 5.28 -4.72 11.83
CA SER A 78 3.92 -4.63 12.39
C SER A 78 2.81 -5.08 11.44
N LEU A 79 3.06 -5.10 10.13
CA LEU A 79 2.09 -5.43 9.08
C LEU A 79 2.55 -6.61 8.20
N GLU A 80 3.35 -7.53 8.73
CA GLU A 80 3.84 -8.71 7.97
C GLU A 80 2.70 -9.51 7.30
N ALA A 81 1.51 -9.54 7.91
CA ALA A 81 0.33 -10.19 7.33
C ALA A 81 -0.05 -9.62 5.95
N VAL A 82 0.13 -8.31 5.72
CA VAL A 82 -0.17 -7.67 4.43
C VAL A 82 0.83 -8.13 3.37
N ARG A 83 2.14 -8.16 3.69
CA ARG A 83 3.15 -8.74 2.81
C ARG A 83 2.82 -10.18 2.43
N ARG A 84 2.42 -11.01 3.41
CA ARG A 84 2.06 -12.41 3.16
C ARG A 84 0.83 -12.56 2.26
N LEU A 85 -0.17 -11.70 2.44
CA LEU A 85 -1.35 -11.65 1.57
C LEU A 85 -0.94 -11.32 0.13
N MET A 86 -0.05 -10.35 -0.08
CA MET A 86 0.46 -10.03 -1.43
C MET A 86 1.25 -11.20 -2.02
N ARG A 87 2.10 -11.86 -1.22
CA ARG A 87 2.85 -13.06 -1.64
C ARG A 87 1.98 -14.27 -1.97
N PHE A 88 0.74 -14.31 -1.50
CA PHE A 88 -0.22 -15.34 -1.89
C PHE A 88 -0.68 -15.19 -3.36
N GLY A 89 -0.39 -14.06 -4.00
CA GLY A 89 -0.72 -13.80 -5.40
C GLY A 89 0.05 -14.61 -6.43
N GLY A 90 1.21 -15.16 -6.09
CA GLY A 90 2.02 -15.93 -7.04
C GLY A 90 3.43 -16.19 -6.53
N GLU A 91 4.13 -17.14 -7.16
CA GLU A 91 5.52 -17.47 -6.86
C GLU A 91 6.49 -16.47 -7.52
N THR A 92 6.09 -15.90 -8.66
CA THR A 92 6.85 -14.87 -9.38
C THR A 92 6.19 -13.50 -9.30
N PHE A 93 6.96 -12.43 -9.58
CA PHE A 93 6.40 -11.08 -9.64
C PHE A 93 5.35 -10.94 -10.74
N GLU A 94 5.55 -11.60 -11.89
CA GLU A 94 4.59 -11.60 -12.99
C GLU A 94 3.27 -12.27 -12.61
N GLU A 95 3.31 -13.47 -12.00
CA GLU A 95 2.10 -14.13 -11.48
C GLU A 95 1.38 -13.26 -10.43
N PHE A 96 2.15 -12.61 -9.56
CA PHE A 96 1.59 -11.66 -8.60
C PHE A 96 0.86 -10.51 -9.30
N LEU A 97 1.44 -9.90 -10.34
CA LEU A 97 0.78 -8.85 -11.12
C LEU A 97 -0.54 -9.35 -11.69
N PHE A 98 -0.56 -10.52 -12.34
CA PHE A 98 -1.79 -11.11 -12.90
C PHE A 98 -2.86 -11.39 -11.83
N SER A 99 -2.45 -11.62 -10.57
CA SER A 99 -3.39 -11.83 -9.47
C SER A 99 -3.99 -10.54 -8.88
N LEU A 100 -3.53 -9.36 -9.29
CA LEU A 100 -3.96 -8.09 -8.70
C LEU A 100 -5.44 -7.79 -8.96
N ASP A 101 -5.97 -8.24 -10.09
CA ASP A 101 -7.38 -8.06 -10.44
C ASP A 101 -8.31 -8.71 -9.41
N ASP A 102 -7.88 -9.84 -8.82
CA ASP A 102 -8.61 -10.56 -7.78
C ASP A 102 -8.32 -10.03 -6.36
N LEU A 103 -7.38 -9.10 -6.19
CA LEU A 103 -6.98 -8.61 -4.86
C LEU A 103 -8.14 -7.92 -4.11
N PRO A 104 -8.93 -7.02 -4.71
CA PRO A 104 -10.05 -6.39 -4.01
C PRO A 104 -11.05 -7.42 -3.45
N ASP A 105 -11.37 -8.45 -4.23
CA ASP A 105 -12.29 -9.50 -3.81
C ASP A 105 -11.70 -10.39 -2.72
N ARG A 106 -10.42 -10.77 -2.82
CA ARG A 106 -9.71 -11.51 -1.77
C ARG A 106 -9.70 -10.74 -0.45
N VAL A 107 -9.48 -9.43 -0.50
CA VAL A 107 -9.50 -8.56 0.69
C VAL A 107 -10.90 -8.47 1.27
N ARG A 108 -11.93 -8.34 0.44
CA ARG A 108 -13.34 -8.28 0.87
C ARG A 108 -13.79 -9.54 1.60
N LEU A 109 -13.25 -10.71 1.25
CA LEU A 109 -13.53 -11.97 1.97
C LEU A 109 -12.99 -11.94 3.41
N ALA A 110 -11.88 -11.23 3.66
CA ALA A 110 -11.28 -11.12 4.98
C ALA A 110 -11.81 -9.92 5.78
N VAL A 111 -12.02 -8.77 5.11
CA VAL A 111 -12.48 -7.52 5.70
C VAL A 111 -13.54 -6.90 4.77
N PRO A 112 -14.83 -7.27 4.90
CA PRO A 112 -15.89 -6.88 3.98
C PRO A 112 -16.05 -5.36 3.78
N ASP A 113 -15.78 -4.59 4.83
CA ASP A 113 -15.96 -3.13 4.85
C ASP A 113 -14.71 -2.36 4.37
N LEU A 114 -13.61 -3.05 4.05
CA LEU A 114 -12.44 -2.44 3.47
C LEU A 114 -12.60 -2.28 1.96
N HIS A 115 -12.83 -1.04 1.53
CA HIS A 115 -13.02 -0.69 0.13
C HIS A 115 -11.67 -0.36 -0.53
N LEU A 116 -11.16 -1.27 -1.35
CA LEU A 116 -10.04 -1.04 -2.25
C LEU A 116 -10.55 -0.52 -3.62
N PRO A 117 -9.72 0.21 -4.39
CA PRO A 117 -10.03 0.47 -5.78
C PRO A 117 -10.14 -0.85 -6.56
N ASP A 118 -10.96 -0.86 -7.60
CA ASP A 118 -10.94 -1.95 -8.57
C ASP A 118 -9.63 -1.89 -9.34
N LEU A 119 -9.05 -3.07 -9.59
CA LEU A 119 -7.76 -3.23 -10.25
C LEU A 119 -7.96 -4.03 -11.53
N GLU A 120 -7.38 -3.57 -12.62
CA GLU A 120 -7.36 -4.28 -13.91
C GLU A 120 -5.96 -4.20 -14.51
N LEU A 121 -5.34 -5.36 -14.73
CA LEU A 121 -4.05 -5.48 -15.35
C LEU A 121 -4.20 -5.74 -16.85
N ALA A 122 -3.57 -4.91 -17.66
CA ALA A 122 -3.42 -5.15 -19.08
C ALA A 122 -1.94 -5.32 -19.46
N GLU A 123 -1.66 -6.28 -20.31
CA GLU A 123 -0.36 -6.43 -20.95
C GLU A 123 -0.12 -5.31 -21.98
N GLY A 124 1.12 -4.83 -22.02
CA GLY A 124 1.63 -3.87 -23.00
C GLY A 124 2.66 -4.51 -23.92
N ALA A 125 3.34 -3.67 -24.71
CA ALA A 125 4.50 -4.10 -25.50
C ALA A 125 5.72 -4.34 -24.60
N ASP A 126 6.67 -5.15 -25.09
CA ASP A 126 8.00 -5.38 -24.49
C ASP A 126 7.98 -5.80 -23.01
N SER A 127 7.10 -6.74 -22.64
CA SER A 127 6.96 -7.22 -21.24
C SER A 127 6.61 -6.11 -20.23
N GLY A 128 5.97 -5.04 -20.71
CA GLY A 128 5.36 -4.02 -19.86
C GLY A 128 3.92 -4.37 -19.53
N TYR A 129 3.43 -3.85 -18.40
CA TYR A 129 2.04 -3.95 -17.96
C TYR A 129 1.50 -2.56 -17.66
N ARG A 130 0.17 -2.46 -17.67
CA ARG A 130 -0.57 -1.30 -17.17
C ARG A 130 -1.55 -1.79 -16.14
N LEU A 131 -1.48 -1.23 -14.94
CA LEU A 131 -2.47 -1.46 -13.91
C LEU A 131 -3.40 -0.25 -13.86
N PHE A 132 -4.66 -0.47 -14.22
CA PHE A 132 -5.73 0.51 -14.07
C PHE A 132 -6.26 0.41 -12.64
N CYS A 133 -6.31 1.56 -11.96
CA CYS A 133 -6.91 1.69 -10.63
C CYS A 133 -8.17 2.53 -10.77
N LEU A 134 -9.33 1.97 -10.43
CA LEU A 134 -10.64 2.60 -10.59
C LEU A 134 -11.32 2.76 -9.22
N GLY A 135 -11.78 3.97 -8.91
CA GLY A 135 -12.37 4.30 -7.62
C GLY A 135 -11.34 4.42 -6.50
N GLY A 136 -11.75 4.03 -5.28
CA GLY A 136 -10.95 4.18 -4.07
C GLY A 136 -10.87 5.62 -3.55
N TRP A 137 -10.06 5.80 -2.51
CA TRP A 137 -9.87 7.10 -1.85
C TRP A 137 -8.70 7.88 -2.46
N PRO A 138 -8.70 9.24 -2.41
CA PRO A 138 -7.66 10.05 -3.05
C PRO A 138 -6.24 9.76 -2.55
N GLY A 139 -5.41 9.19 -3.41
CA GLY A 139 -4.02 8.84 -3.10
C GLY A 139 -3.77 7.35 -2.87
N VAL A 140 -4.80 6.49 -2.94
CA VAL A 140 -4.62 5.04 -2.89
C VAL A 140 -3.72 4.53 -4.03
N GLU A 141 -3.72 5.20 -5.18
CA GLU A 141 -2.86 4.90 -6.32
C GLU A 141 -1.36 5.06 -5.99
N LEU A 142 -1.02 5.97 -5.08
CA LEU A 142 0.35 6.21 -4.62
C LEU A 142 0.77 5.16 -3.60
N VAL A 143 -0.16 4.76 -2.72
CA VAL A 143 0.03 3.62 -1.81
C VAL A 143 0.27 2.34 -2.61
N LEU A 144 -0.51 2.10 -3.66
CA LEU A 144 -0.30 0.97 -4.57
C LEU A 144 1.04 1.06 -5.28
N LEU A 145 1.44 2.23 -5.79
CA LEU A 145 2.73 2.42 -6.44
C LEU A 145 3.91 2.05 -5.50
N GLY A 146 3.91 2.56 -4.27
CA GLY A 146 4.95 2.25 -3.29
C GLY A 146 4.96 0.77 -2.86
N MET A 147 3.77 0.18 -2.72
CA MET A 147 3.62 -1.25 -2.43
C MET A 147 4.17 -2.12 -3.56
N LEU A 148 3.82 -1.82 -4.81
CA LEU A 148 4.24 -2.63 -5.96
C LEU A 148 5.75 -2.55 -6.19
N ARG A 149 6.36 -1.38 -5.99
CA ARG A 149 7.83 -1.23 -6.01
C ARG A 149 8.50 -2.11 -4.96
N ALA A 150 8.02 -2.05 -3.73
CA ALA A 150 8.55 -2.86 -2.64
C ALA A 150 8.33 -4.36 -2.88
N MET A 151 7.19 -4.75 -3.48
CA MET A 151 6.93 -6.14 -3.85
C MET A 151 7.85 -6.61 -4.99
N ALA A 152 8.16 -5.77 -5.99
CA ALA A 152 9.11 -6.13 -7.03
C ALA A 152 10.47 -6.50 -6.42
N ASP A 153 10.98 -5.65 -5.53
CA ASP A 153 12.20 -5.93 -4.77
C ASP A 153 12.06 -7.18 -3.91
N ASP A 154 10.93 -7.35 -3.22
CA ASP A 154 10.66 -8.53 -2.41
C ASP A 154 10.76 -9.81 -3.24
N TYR A 155 10.20 -9.84 -4.45
CA TYR A 155 10.26 -10.96 -5.40
C TYR A 155 11.63 -11.16 -6.07
N GLY A 156 12.55 -10.21 -5.95
CA GLY A 156 13.83 -10.27 -6.66
C GLY A 156 13.79 -9.71 -8.08
N ALA A 157 12.69 -9.04 -8.47
CA ALA A 157 12.47 -8.54 -9.83
C ALA A 157 12.95 -7.09 -9.98
N LEU A 158 13.57 -6.78 -11.11
CA LEU A 158 13.87 -5.40 -11.52
C LEU A 158 12.70 -4.87 -12.35
N ALA A 159 11.88 -4.00 -11.74
CA ALA A 159 10.77 -3.35 -12.40
C ALA A 159 10.84 -1.82 -12.25
N VAL A 160 10.48 -1.10 -13.29
CA VAL A 160 10.29 0.35 -13.26
C VAL A 160 8.80 0.65 -13.23
N LEU A 161 8.36 1.45 -12.26
CA LEU A 161 6.94 1.78 -12.07
C LEU A 161 6.73 3.29 -12.09
N ASP A 162 5.81 3.74 -12.94
CA ASP A 162 5.45 5.15 -13.14
C ASP A 162 3.94 5.34 -13.08
N LEU A 163 3.49 6.40 -12.41
CA LEU A 163 2.10 6.87 -12.49
C LEU A 163 1.95 7.77 -13.72
N VAL A 164 1.19 7.32 -14.73
CA VAL A 164 1.15 7.95 -16.06
C VAL A 164 -0.16 8.65 -16.43
N ASP A 165 -1.28 8.27 -15.78
CA ASP A 165 -2.55 9.01 -15.84
C ASP A 165 -3.11 9.07 -14.42
N ARG A 166 -3.56 10.27 -14.00
CA ARG A 166 -4.13 10.50 -12.67
C ARG A 166 -5.27 11.49 -12.79
N ALA A 167 -6.46 11.05 -12.43
CA ALA A 167 -7.67 11.86 -12.35
C ALA A 167 -8.49 11.44 -11.12
N PRO A 168 -9.47 12.25 -10.70
CA PRO A 168 -10.35 11.86 -9.59
C PRO A 168 -10.99 10.49 -9.84
N GLY A 169 -10.74 9.54 -8.94
CA GLY A 169 -11.28 8.18 -9.00
C GLY A 169 -10.72 7.31 -10.11
N ARG A 170 -9.64 7.69 -10.79
CA ARG A 170 -8.94 6.80 -11.74
C ARG A 170 -7.46 7.12 -11.87
N ALA A 171 -6.65 6.07 -11.93
CA ALA A 171 -5.22 6.19 -12.15
C ALA A 171 -4.70 5.04 -13.01
N THR A 172 -3.54 5.23 -13.64
CA THR A 172 -2.85 4.18 -14.38
C THR A 172 -1.39 4.12 -13.98
N LEU A 173 -0.97 2.97 -13.48
CA LEU A 173 0.42 2.65 -13.22
C LEU A 173 0.98 1.89 -14.43
N LYS A 174 2.07 2.39 -15.01
CA LYS A 174 2.86 1.66 -15.99
C LYS A 174 3.94 0.89 -15.26
N ILE A 175 4.08 -0.39 -15.59
CA ILE A 175 5.06 -1.30 -15.00
C ILE A 175 5.92 -1.83 -16.14
N ALA A 176 7.22 -1.58 -16.13
CA ALA A 176 8.16 -2.17 -17.08
C ALA A 176 9.00 -3.20 -16.33
N LEU A 177 8.77 -4.49 -16.61
CA LEU A 177 9.54 -5.59 -16.02
C LEU A 177 10.81 -5.81 -16.86
N LEU A 178 11.95 -5.33 -16.35
CA LEU A 178 13.22 -5.39 -17.06
C LEU A 178 13.92 -6.74 -16.87
N ASP A 179 13.80 -7.30 -15.66
CA ASP A 179 14.31 -8.64 -15.34
C ASP A 179 13.46 -9.25 -14.21
N ALA A 180 12.89 -10.42 -14.47
CA ALA A 180 12.03 -11.13 -13.51
C ALA A 180 12.82 -11.80 -12.37
N ARG A 181 14.15 -11.94 -12.48
CA ARG A 181 15.02 -12.61 -11.47
C ARG A 181 16.36 -11.88 -11.34
N PHE A 182 16.29 -10.57 -11.19
CA PHE A 182 17.46 -9.71 -11.07
C PHE A 182 18.31 -10.03 -9.84
N HIS A 183 17.68 -10.40 -8.72
CA HIS A 183 18.35 -10.86 -7.50
C HIS A 183 17.56 -11.94 -6.78
N GLU A 184 18.15 -12.55 -5.74
CA GLU A 184 17.45 -13.50 -4.88
C GLU A 184 16.39 -12.76 -4.05
N GLY A 185 15.11 -13.07 -4.30
CA GLY A 185 14.00 -12.49 -3.56
C GLY A 185 14.02 -12.87 -2.08
N ARG A 186 13.33 -12.07 -1.26
CA ARG A 186 13.19 -12.35 0.17
C ARG A 186 12.46 -13.67 0.39
N SER A 187 12.93 -14.44 1.37
CA SER A 187 12.31 -15.71 1.73
C SER A 187 10.83 -15.53 2.10
N PHE A 188 10.03 -16.55 1.77
CA PHE A 188 8.61 -16.57 2.05
C PHE A 188 8.20 -17.96 2.57
N SER A 189 7.47 -17.97 3.68
CA SER A 189 6.85 -19.16 4.27
C SER A 189 5.41 -18.81 4.62
N LEU A 190 4.47 -19.66 4.19
CA LEU A 190 3.06 -19.54 4.54
C LEU A 190 2.78 -19.91 6.01
N ALA A 191 3.61 -20.78 6.59
CA ALA A 191 3.48 -21.20 7.98
C ALA A 191 4.22 -20.24 8.93
N VAL A 192 3.55 -19.80 10.00
CA VAL A 192 4.22 -19.26 11.19
C VAL A 192 4.90 -20.44 11.86
N GLN A 193 6.24 -20.45 11.94
CA GLN A 193 6.89 -21.34 12.89
C GLN A 193 6.50 -20.86 14.29
N GLY A 194 5.67 -21.66 14.96
CA GLY A 194 5.21 -21.41 16.33
C GLY A 194 6.29 -21.60 17.37
#